data_AF-A0A6N8H6H9-F1
#
_entry.id   AF-A0A6N8H6H9-F1
#
_cell.length_a   1.000
_cell.length_b   1.000
_cell.length_c   1.000
_cell.angle_alpha   90.00
_cell.angle_beta   90.00
_cell.angle_gamma   90.00
#
_symmetry.space_group_name_H-M   'P 1'
#
loop_
_entity.id
_entity.type
_entity.pdbx_description
1 polymer ?
#
loop_
_entity_poly.entity_id
_entity_poly.type
_entity_poly.pdbx_seq_one_letter_code
_entity_poly.pdbx_strand_id
1 'polypeptide(L)'
;MPGVTEQEIAQAKQMNLYQYMQLCEPDNFKPEGPGQFRHKGHSSLTFAEDGSWTYFKTKATGRTALNYLIAVEGVSFVEAVREINRIQGGVRPSFQPVKSALTPCRDETGKGIQAAEAR
;
A
#
# COMPACT_ATOMS: atom_id res chain seq x y z
N MET A 1 0.63 -5.29 -23.20
CA MET A 1 -0.04 -5.80 -21.98
C MET A 1 -1.45 -5.23 -21.96
N PRO A 2 -2.52 -6.05 -21.85
CA PRO A 2 -3.88 -5.50 -21.85
C PRO A 2 -4.15 -4.82 -20.50
N GLY A 3 -4.41 -3.51 -20.52
CA GLY A 3 -4.93 -2.76 -19.36
C GLY A 3 -4.10 -1.56 -18.87
N VAL A 4 -2.84 -1.44 -19.26
CA VAL A 4 -1.98 -0.27 -18.99
C VAL A 4 -1.07 0.02 -20.18
N THR A 5 -0.88 1.29 -20.49
CA THR A 5 0.01 1.77 -21.55
C THR A 5 1.47 1.79 -21.08
N GLU A 6 2.42 1.75 -22.03
CA GLU A 6 3.85 1.86 -21.71
C GLU A 6 4.19 3.18 -21.01
N GLN A 7 3.49 4.26 -21.35
CA GLN A 7 3.63 5.56 -20.69
C GLN A 7 3.22 5.50 -19.23
N GLU A 8 2.06 4.90 -18.92
CA GLU A 8 1.63 4.71 -17.52
C GLU A 8 2.62 3.85 -16.74
N ILE A 9 3.18 2.81 -17.37
CA ILE A 9 4.20 1.98 -16.73
C ILE A 9 5.48 2.78 -16.45
N ALA A 10 5.94 3.58 -17.42
CA ALA A 10 7.12 4.41 -17.26
C ALA A 10 6.91 5.44 -16.15
N GLN A 11 5.77 6.12 -16.14
CA GLN A 11 5.36 7.04 -15.08
C GLN A 11 5.32 6.35 -13.72
N ALA A 12 4.70 5.18 -13.61
CA ALA A 12 4.62 4.44 -12.35
C ALA A 12 6.00 4.02 -11.82
N LYS A 13 6.95 3.75 -12.71
CA LYS A 13 8.34 3.44 -12.35
C LYS A 13 9.13 4.65 -11.88
N GLN A 14 8.74 5.87 -12.24
CA GLN A 14 9.39 7.09 -11.76
C GLN A 14 9.07 7.38 -10.28
N MET A 15 7.98 6.82 -9.75
CA MET A 15 7.63 6.98 -8.35
C MET A 15 8.43 6.02 -7.45
N ASN A 16 9.30 6.60 -6.66
CA ASN A 16 10.04 5.92 -5.60
C ASN A 16 9.14 5.61 -4.40
N LEU A 17 9.50 4.59 -3.59
CA LEU A 17 8.69 4.22 -2.42
C LEU A 17 8.60 5.36 -1.40
N TYR A 18 9.69 6.10 -1.20
CA TYR A 18 9.72 7.25 -0.28
C TYR A 18 8.64 8.27 -0.63
N GLN A 19 8.55 8.66 -1.91
CA GLN A 19 7.54 9.61 -2.39
C GLN A 19 6.12 9.08 -2.19
N TYR A 20 5.90 7.79 -2.51
CA TYR A 20 4.61 7.14 -2.33
C TYR A 20 4.17 7.13 -0.86
N MET A 21 5.08 6.76 0.05
CA MET A 21 4.83 6.74 1.50
C MET A 21 4.58 8.14 2.06
N GLN A 22 5.32 9.15 1.60
CA GLN A 22 5.10 10.56 1.95
C GLN A 22 3.72 11.07 1.53
N LEU A 23 3.22 10.67 0.36
CA LEU A 23 1.90 11.07 -0.12
C LEU A 23 0.76 10.35 0.59
N CYS A 24 0.97 9.09 0.96
CA CYS A 24 -0.05 8.31 1.66
C CYS A 24 -0.11 8.65 3.15
N GLU A 25 1.05 8.59 3.83
CA GLU A 25 1.14 8.62 5.29
C GLU A 25 2.46 9.29 5.76
N PRO A 26 2.60 10.62 5.59
CA PRO A 26 3.83 11.36 5.90
C PRO A 26 4.22 11.30 7.39
N ASP A 27 3.27 11.04 8.29
CA ASP A 27 3.52 11.00 9.73
C ASP A 27 3.76 9.57 10.26
N ASN A 28 3.61 8.54 9.40
CA ASN A 28 3.59 7.14 9.84
C ASN A 28 4.93 6.43 9.71
N PHE A 29 6.02 7.17 9.47
CA PHE A 29 7.38 6.66 9.51
C PHE A 29 8.25 7.43 10.50
N LYS A 30 9.34 6.79 10.92
CA LYS A 30 10.35 7.34 11.81
C LYS A 30 11.73 7.22 11.16
N PRO A 31 12.61 8.22 11.28
CA PRO A 31 13.99 8.06 10.89
C PRO A 31 14.65 7.01 11.81
N GLU A 32 15.35 6.06 11.22
CA GLU A 32 16.13 5.03 11.93
C GLU A 32 17.63 5.30 11.83
N GLY A 33 18.07 5.95 10.74
CA GLY A 33 19.47 6.29 10.50
C GLY A 33 19.62 7.34 9.41
N PRO A 34 20.86 7.70 9.04
CA PRO A 34 21.12 8.68 8.00
C PRO A 34 20.51 8.23 6.66
N GLY A 35 19.45 8.93 6.23
CA GLY A 35 18.72 8.62 4.99
C GLY A 35 17.89 7.33 5.04
N GLN A 36 17.69 6.74 6.22
CA GLN A 36 16.90 5.51 6.40
C GLN A 36 15.71 5.75 7.33
N PHE A 37 14.55 5.28 6.90
CA PHE A 37 13.26 5.42 7.54
C PHE A 37 12.64 4.05 7.78
N ARG A 38 11.87 3.95 8.86
CA ARG A 38 11.14 2.76 9.26
C ARG A 38 9.67 3.10 9.43
N HIS A 39 8.78 2.23 8.96
CA HIS A 39 7.35 2.41 9.17
C HIS A 39 6.98 2.18 10.64
N LYS A 40 6.15 3.05 11.24
CA LYS A 40 5.69 2.95 12.65
C LYS A 40 4.72 1.78 12.82
N GLY A 41 3.79 1.58 11.88
CA GLY A 41 2.83 0.47 11.89
C GLY A 41 3.39 -0.87 11.40
N HIS A 42 4.51 -0.87 10.65
CA HIS A 42 5.14 -2.05 10.09
C HIS A 42 6.65 -1.99 10.31
N SER A 43 7.07 -2.30 11.54
CA SER A 43 8.49 -2.29 11.91
C SER A 43 9.37 -3.25 11.07
N SER A 44 8.77 -4.16 10.29
CA SER A 44 9.52 -5.00 9.34
C SER A 44 9.81 -4.34 7.99
N LEU A 45 9.27 -3.16 7.70
CA LEU A 45 9.54 -2.40 6.47
C LEU A 45 10.47 -1.22 6.78
N THR A 46 11.60 -1.20 6.07
CA THR A 46 12.56 -0.10 6.08
C THR A 46 12.77 0.41 4.66
N PHE A 47 12.88 1.71 4.50
CA PHE A 47 13.12 2.35 3.21
C PHE A 47 14.05 3.55 3.36
N ALA A 48 14.71 3.94 2.29
CA ALA A 48 15.65 5.04 2.24
C ALA A 48 15.08 6.21 1.42
N GLU A 49 15.65 7.39 1.59
CA GLU A 49 15.28 8.58 0.82
C GLU A 49 15.52 8.41 -0.70
N ASP A 50 16.52 7.60 -1.07
CA ASP A 50 16.79 7.15 -2.44
C ASP A 50 15.63 6.35 -3.07
N GLY A 51 14.70 5.84 -2.25
CA GLY A 51 13.61 4.98 -2.67
C GLY A 51 13.89 3.49 -2.47
N SER A 52 15.14 3.09 -2.24
CA SER A 52 15.48 1.71 -1.88
C SER A 52 14.75 1.27 -0.62
N TRP A 53 14.15 0.09 -0.66
CA TRP A 53 13.40 -0.46 0.46
C TRP A 53 13.61 -1.96 0.61
N THR A 54 13.47 -2.41 1.86
CA THR A 54 13.66 -3.79 2.28
C THR A 54 12.53 -4.17 3.21
N TYR A 55 11.86 -5.24 2.88
CA TYR A 55 10.85 -5.86 3.73
C TYR A 55 11.41 -7.13 4.37
N PHE A 56 11.75 -7.04 5.65
CA PHE A 56 12.42 -8.12 6.39
C PHE A 56 11.59 -9.39 6.50
N LYS A 57 10.25 -9.29 6.45
CA LYS A 57 9.34 -10.43 6.63
C LYS A 57 9.41 -11.43 5.47
N THR A 58 9.47 -10.95 4.23
CA THR A 58 9.56 -11.79 3.03
C THR A 58 10.93 -11.73 2.37
N LYS A 59 11.86 -10.96 2.94
CA LYS A 59 13.17 -10.63 2.35
C LYS A 59 13.06 -9.98 0.97
N ALA A 60 11.91 -9.39 0.66
CA ALA A 60 11.71 -8.64 -0.57
C ALA A 60 12.46 -7.30 -0.51
N THR A 61 13.03 -6.91 -1.64
CA THR A 61 13.73 -5.64 -1.78
C THR A 61 13.35 -4.99 -3.10
N GLY A 62 13.37 -3.67 -3.14
CA GLY A 62 13.04 -2.90 -4.33
C GLY A 62 13.46 -1.44 -4.20
N ARG A 63 13.15 -0.65 -5.24
CA ARG A 63 13.40 0.80 -5.26
C ARG A 63 12.17 1.62 -5.61
N THR A 64 11.26 1.05 -6.39
CA THR A 64 10.04 1.73 -6.82
C THR A 64 8.88 1.37 -5.91
N ALA A 65 7.92 2.29 -5.82
CA ALA A 65 6.64 2.02 -5.16
C ALA A 65 5.90 0.88 -5.86
N LEU A 66 6.06 0.76 -7.17
CA LEU A 66 5.46 -0.31 -7.97
C LEU A 66 5.92 -1.69 -7.51
N ASN A 67 7.22 -1.87 -7.27
CA ASN A 67 7.76 -3.14 -6.79
C ASN A 67 7.22 -3.46 -5.38
N TYR A 68 7.10 -2.45 -4.53
CA TYR A 68 6.55 -2.59 -3.17
C TYR A 68 5.10 -3.07 -3.20
N LEU A 69 4.24 -2.47 -4.01
CA LEU A 69 2.84 -2.88 -4.14
C LEU A 69 2.72 -4.34 -4.58
N ILE A 70 3.60 -4.82 -5.45
CA ILE A 70 3.56 -6.20 -5.93
C ILE A 70 4.12 -7.17 -4.88
N ALA A 71 5.27 -6.84 -4.29
CA ALA A 71 6.01 -7.75 -3.42
C ALA A 71 5.56 -7.74 -1.96
N VAL A 72 4.98 -6.63 -1.48
CA VAL A 72 4.52 -6.46 -0.10
C VAL A 72 3.00 -6.50 -0.02
N GLU A 73 2.30 -5.69 -0.83
CA GLU A 73 0.83 -5.65 -0.81
C GLU A 73 0.21 -6.80 -1.63
N GLY A 74 0.98 -7.47 -2.51
CA GLY A 74 0.48 -8.55 -3.37
C GLY A 74 -0.45 -8.08 -4.49
N VAL A 75 -0.40 -6.79 -4.83
CA VAL A 75 -1.24 -6.19 -5.87
C VAL A 75 -0.72 -6.60 -7.25
N SER A 76 -1.64 -6.84 -8.19
CA SER A 76 -1.28 -7.15 -9.58
C SER A 76 -0.56 -5.96 -10.24
N PHE A 77 0.40 -6.23 -11.13
CA PHE A 77 1.17 -5.19 -11.82
C PHE A 77 0.29 -4.08 -12.44
N VAL A 78 -0.78 -4.45 -13.15
CA VAL A 78 -1.71 -3.51 -13.79
C VAL A 78 -2.38 -2.59 -12.77
N GLU A 79 -2.87 -3.16 -11.66
CA GLU A 79 -3.51 -2.40 -10.59
C GLU A 79 -2.51 -1.47 -9.89
N ALA A 80 -1.29 -1.95 -9.64
CA ALA A 80 -0.25 -1.17 -8.99
C ALA A 80 0.19 0.02 -9.87
N VAL A 81 0.30 -0.17 -11.19
CA VAL A 81 0.56 0.92 -12.14
C VAL A 81 -0.57 1.94 -12.12
N ARG A 82 -1.84 1.49 -12.17
CA ARG A 82 -3.00 2.40 -12.13
C ARG A 82 -3.04 3.23 -10.85
N GLU A 83 -2.80 2.61 -9.69
CA GLU A 83 -2.82 3.32 -8.40
C GLU A 83 -1.71 4.39 -8.33
N ILE A 84 -0.49 4.05 -8.76
CA ILE A 84 0.61 5.03 -8.77
C ILE A 84 0.32 6.20 -9.71
N ASN A 85 -0.18 5.94 -10.92
CA ASN A 85 -0.54 7.01 -11.86
C ASN A 85 -1.64 7.91 -11.32
N ARG A 86 -2.61 7.32 -10.60
CA ARG A 86 -3.69 8.07 -9.95
C ARG A 86 -3.16 9.03 -8.89
N ILE A 87 -2.22 8.58 -8.06
CA ILE A 87 -1.57 9.41 -7.02
C ILE A 87 -0.72 10.51 -7.66
N GLN A 88 0.05 10.18 -8.70
CA GLN A 88 0.84 11.16 -9.45
C GLN A 88 -0.03 12.22 -10.12
N GLY A 89 -1.25 11.86 -10.54
CA GLY A 89 -2.26 12.79 -11.06
C GLY A 89 -2.92 13.68 -10.00
N GLY A 90 -2.45 13.67 -8.74
CA GLY A 90 -2.99 14.49 -7.66
C GLY A 90 -4.28 13.94 -7.05
N VAL A 91 -4.69 12.73 -7.42
CA VAL A 91 -5.85 12.07 -6.82
C VAL A 91 -5.39 11.36 -5.57
N ARG A 92 -6.06 11.63 -4.44
CA ARG A 92 -5.74 10.96 -3.17
C ARG A 92 -5.85 9.44 -3.35
N PRO A 93 -4.86 8.66 -2.86
CA PRO A 93 -4.90 7.21 -2.94
C PRO A 93 -6.17 6.71 -2.28
N SER A 94 -6.97 5.93 -3.03
CA SER A 94 -8.12 5.24 -2.45
C SER A 94 -7.68 4.00 -1.68
N PHE A 95 -6.54 3.43 -2.08
CA PHE A 95 -5.88 2.38 -1.32
C PHE A 95 -5.04 3.03 -0.23
N GLN A 96 -5.55 3.05 1.00
CA GLN A 96 -4.67 3.26 2.14
C GLN A 96 -3.75 2.03 2.18
N PRO A 97 -2.41 2.19 2.05
CA PRO A 97 -1.48 1.07 2.20
C PRO A 97 -1.81 0.34 3.50
N VAL A 98 -1.82 -0.99 3.46
CA VAL A 98 -2.54 -1.83 4.41
C VAL A 98 -2.51 -1.35 5.87
N LYS A 99 -3.68 -0.86 6.27
CA LYS A 99 -4.26 -0.88 7.61
C LYS A 99 -3.50 -1.77 8.61
N SER A 100 -2.94 -1.11 9.63
CA SER A 100 -3.29 -1.46 11.01
C SER A 100 -4.14 -0.29 11.54
N ALA A 101 -5.43 -0.37 11.84
CA ALA A 101 -6.44 -1.39 11.69
C ALA A 101 -7.80 -0.66 11.80
N LEU A 102 -8.63 -0.71 10.77
CA LEU A 102 -10.07 -0.73 10.94
C LEU A 102 -10.58 -1.88 10.08
N THR A 103 -10.83 -2.99 10.77
CA THR A 103 -11.88 -3.93 10.39
C THR A 103 -13.15 -3.14 10.06
N PRO A 104 -13.84 -3.51 8.98
CA PRO A 104 -14.98 -4.37 9.21
C PRO A 104 -14.85 -5.62 8.34
N CYS A 105 -14.84 -6.78 8.99
CA CYS A 105 -15.13 -8.02 8.30
C CYS A 105 -16.63 -7.97 7.96
N ARG A 106 -16.91 -7.74 6.68
CA ARG A 106 -18.08 -8.11 5.88
C ARG A 106 -19.41 -8.36 6.62
N ASP A 107 -20.39 -7.54 6.26
CA ASP A 107 -21.82 -7.85 6.25
C ASP A 107 -22.08 -9.12 5.41
N GLU A 108 -22.60 -10.18 6.04
CA GLU A 108 -23.34 -11.24 5.37
C GLU A 108 -24.82 -11.14 5.81
N THR A 109 -25.58 -10.32 5.10
CA THR A 109 -26.96 -10.55 4.63
C THR A 109 -27.73 -11.69 5.34
N GLY A 110 -28.63 -11.28 6.24
CA GLY A 110 -30.07 -11.59 6.18
C GLY A 110 -30.56 -13.01 6.50
N LYS A 111 -31.25 -13.16 7.65
CA LYS A 111 -32.70 -13.48 7.71
C LYS A 111 -33.18 -13.42 9.16
N GLY A 112 -34.26 -12.69 9.41
CA GLY A 112 -34.97 -12.75 10.68
C GLY A 112 -35.57 -14.13 10.96
N ILE A 113 -35.89 -14.39 12.23
CA ILE A 113 -37.25 -14.65 12.72
C ILE A 113 -37.26 -14.40 14.23
N GLN A 114 -38.43 -13.97 14.65
CA GLN A 114 -38.88 -13.35 15.88
C GLN A 114 -39.27 -14.37 16.95
N ALA A 115 -39.48 -13.86 18.17
CA ALA A 115 -40.34 -14.38 19.25
C ALA A 115 -39.86 -15.67 19.96
N ALA A 116 -39.56 -15.65 21.27
CA ALA A 116 -40.44 -15.47 22.44
C ALA A 116 -41.13 -16.76 22.91
N GLU A 117 -41.26 -16.84 24.24
CA GLU A 117 -42.11 -17.74 25.06
C GLU A 117 -41.46 -19.10 25.41
N ALA A 118 -40.99 -19.27 26.65
CA ALA A 118 -41.74 -19.54 27.88
C ALA A 118 -42.27 -20.98 27.95
N ARG A 119 -41.68 -21.76 28.85
CA ARG A 119 -42.33 -22.69 29.80
C ARG A 119 -41.32 -23.29 30.75
#